data_AF-A0A269XM63-F1
#
_entry.id   AF-A0A269XM63-F1
#
_cell.length_a   1.000
_cell.length_b   1.000
_cell.length_c   1.000
_cell.angle_alpha   90.00
_cell.angle_beta   90.00
_cell.angle_gamma   90.00
#
_symmetry.space_group_name_H-M   'P 1'
#
loop_
_entity.id
_entity.type
_entity.pdbx_description
1 polymer ?
#
loop_
_entity_poly.entity_id
_entity_poly.type
_entity_poly.pdbx_seq_one_letter_code
_entity_poly.pdbx_strand_id
1 'polypeptide(L)'
;MAQPVKVLIVDDSRTTRALIKRSFAQNPDIEVCGEAANPLEARDLIIKDQPDVITLDVEMPGMNGLQFLEKIMRMRPIPVVMVSSLTAKGADTAITALQMGAFDCYPKHNVAPGEDAFAGLGRLVVLAARSQPVSRIQRRTPSAPVSHAQTTWGNSVDLVAIGSSTGGVEALEEVLSGFPQKSPPVVICQHMPPLFTASFANRLNQSMPALSIAEAQDGEVLQPGMVRIAPGGDRHLVIDNSGGKYITRLISGAPVNGHCPSVDVLFKSVAKHAGRNALGIILTGMGR
;
A
#
# COMPACT_ATOMS: atom_id res chain seq x y z
N MET A 1 5.17 -23.82 -20.75
CA MET A 1 5.57 -23.16 -19.49
C MET A 1 5.58 -21.67 -19.77
N ALA A 2 5.05 -20.84 -18.86
CA ALA A 2 5.14 -19.40 -19.03
C ALA A 2 6.62 -18.96 -18.99
N GLN A 3 6.99 -17.92 -19.73
CA GLN A 3 8.34 -17.37 -19.63
C GLN A 3 8.57 -16.80 -18.23
N PRO A 4 9.78 -16.96 -17.65
CA PRO A 4 10.10 -16.39 -16.36
C PRO A 4 10.05 -14.86 -16.44
N VAL A 5 9.64 -14.23 -15.33
CA VAL A 5 9.57 -12.78 -15.16
C VAL A 5 10.99 -12.22 -15.11
N LYS A 6 11.30 -11.26 -15.98
CA LYS A 6 12.60 -10.58 -16.00
C LYS A 6 12.65 -9.46 -14.97
N VAL A 7 13.57 -9.57 -14.02
CA VAL A 7 13.71 -8.64 -12.90
C VAL A 7 15.05 -7.92 -12.97
N LEU A 8 14.99 -6.59 -12.88
CA LEU A 8 16.16 -5.75 -12.66
C LEU A 8 16.26 -5.37 -11.18
N ILE A 9 17.41 -5.66 -10.56
CA ILE A 9 17.68 -5.30 -9.16
C ILE A 9 18.46 -3.99 -9.11
N VAL A 10 17.93 -2.97 -8.43
CA VAL A 10 18.56 -1.65 -8.27
C VAL A 10 18.72 -1.37 -6.77
N ASP A 11 19.94 -1.45 -6.26
CA ASP A 11 20.29 -1.18 -4.86
C ASP A 11 21.79 -0.84 -4.82
N ASP A 12 22.23 0.12 -4.01
CA ASP A 12 23.63 0.55 -3.98
C ASP A 12 24.55 -0.48 -3.31
N SER A 13 24.02 -1.25 -2.36
CA SER A 13 24.73 -2.27 -1.61
C SER A 13 24.89 -3.56 -2.42
N ARG A 14 26.14 -3.88 -2.76
CA ARG A 14 26.50 -5.16 -3.39
C ARG A 14 26.01 -6.36 -2.57
N THR A 15 26.06 -6.26 -1.25
CA THR A 15 25.58 -7.31 -0.34
C THR A 15 24.08 -7.50 -0.47
N THR A 16 23.30 -6.41 -0.48
CA THR A 16 21.85 -6.47 -0.62
C THR A 16 21.45 -7.07 -1.97
N ARG A 17 22.09 -6.63 -3.07
CA ARG A 17 21.84 -7.22 -4.41
C ARG A 17 22.10 -8.72 -4.45
N ALA A 18 23.21 -9.18 -3.84
CA ALA A 18 23.54 -10.60 -3.76
C ALA A 18 22.50 -11.40 -2.96
N LEU A 19 21.99 -10.85 -1.85
CA LEU A 19 20.96 -11.49 -1.04
C LEU A 19 19.61 -11.57 -1.78
N ILE A 20 19.18 -10.47 -2.41
CA ILE A 20 17.94 -10.44 -3.23
C ILE A 20 18.05 -11.47 -4.37
N LYS A 21 19.18 -11.48 -5.09
CA LYS A 21 19.43 -12.45 -6.17
C LYS A 21 19.38 -13.90 -5.68
N ARG A 22 19.97 -14.18 -4.52
CA ARG A 22 19.91 -15.50 -3.89
C ARG A 22 18.48 -15.89 -3.51
N SER A 23 17.67 -14.96 -3.03
CA SER A 23 16.26 -15.20 -2.74
C SER A 23 15.48 -15.52 -4.02
N PHE A 24 15.71 -14.76 -5.09
CA PHE A 24 15.08 -15.01 -6.39
C PHE A 24 15.51 -16.31 -7.06
N ALA A 25 16.75 -16.76 -6.87
CA ALA A 25 17.23 -18.02 -7.41
C ALA A 25 16.45 -19.25 -6.89
N GLN A 26 15.70 -19.10 -5.79
CA GLN A 26 14.83 -20.16 -5.25
C GLN A 26 13.49 -20.26 -6.01
N ASN A 27 13.17 -19.30 -6.88
CA ASN A 27 11.91 -19.23 -7.60
C ASN A 27 12.14 -19.38 -9.12
N PRO A 28 11.72 -20.49 -9.75
CA PRO A 28 11.92 -20.72 -11.18
C PRO A 28 11.10 -19.78 -12.09
N ASP A 29 10.10 -19.08 -11.55
CA ASP A 29 9.30 -18.10 -12.29
C ASP A 29 10.02 -16.75 -12.43
N ILE A 30 11.23 -16.58 -11.89
CA ILE A 30 11.98 -15.32 -11.87
C ILE A 30 13.34 -15.50 -12.55
N GLU A 31 13.64 -14.59 -13.48
CA GLU A 31 14.95 -14.43 -14.09
C GLU A 31 15.53 -13.06 -13.71
N VAL A 32 16.69 -13.03 -13.07
CA VAL A 32 17.41 -11.76 -12.81
C VAL A 32 18.16 -11.35 -14.08
N CYS A 33 17.58 -10.43 -14.84
CA CYS A 33 18.13 -9.99 -16.13
C CYS A 33 19.27 -8.97 -15.96
N GLY A 34 19.37 -8.31 -14.79
CA GLY A 34 20.43 -7.34 -14.51
C GLY A 34 20.48 -6.88 -13.06
N GLU A 35 21.61 -6.27 -12.70
CA GLU A 35 21.85 -5.65 -11.41
C GLU A 35 22.49 -4.27 -11.64
N ALA A 36 21.98 -3.24 -10.97
CA ALA A 36 22.51 -1.88 -11.04
C ALA A 36 22.80 -1.34 -9.64
N ALA A 37 23.93 -0.66 -9.49
CA ALA A 37 24.30 0.03 -8.25
C ALA A 37 23.79 1.49 -8.19
N ASN A 38 23.30 2.02 -9.31
CA ASN A 38 22.86 3.40 -9.41
C ASN A 38 21.85 3.61 -10.57
N PRO A 39 21.14 4.76 -10.61
CA PRO A 39 20.15 5.07 -11.64
C PRO A 39 20.68 5.11 -13.08
N LEU A 40 21.96 5.42 -13.30
CA LEU A 40 22.53 5.49 -14.65
C LEU A 40 22.72 4.09 -15.22
N GLU A 41 23.33 3.18 -14.45
CA GLU A 41 23.43 1.76 -14.79
C GLU A 41 22.03 1.14 -14.99
N ALA A 42 21.10 1.45 -14.09
CA ALA A 42 19.74 0.94 -14.18
C ALA A 42 19.05 1.39 -15.46
N ARG A 43 19.20 2.65 -15.88
CA ARG A 43 18.64 3.16 -17.14
C ARG A 43 19.18 2.39 -18.35
N ASP A 44 20.49 2.14 -18.39
CA ASP A 44 21.12 1.48 -19.53
C ASP A 44 20.66 0.01 -19.63
N LEU A 45 20.52 -0.67 -18.49
CA LEU A 45 19.98 -2.03 -18.41
C LEU A 45 18.47 -2.08 -18.74
N ILE A 46 17.68 -1.08 -18.35
CA ILE A 46 16.25 -1.01 -18.73
C ILE A 46 16.09 -0.97 -20.25
N ILE A 47 16.92 -0.19 -20.94
CA ILE A 47 16.86 -0.07 -22.40
C ILE A 47 17.30 -1.37 -23.07
N LYS A 48 18.40 -1.95 -22.59
CA LYS A 48 19.05 -3.13 -23.18
C LYS A 48 18.25 -4.41 -22.93
N ASP A 49 17.88 -4.66 -21.68
CA ASP A 49 17.40 -5.97 -21.24
C ASP A 49 15.87 -6.03 -21.06
N GLN A 50 15.20 -4.86 -21.11
CA GLN A 50 13.74 -4.70 -21.05
C GLN A 50 13.09 -5.52 -19.93
N PRO A 51 13.35 -5.19 -18.65
CA PRO A 51 12.79 -5.91 -17.52
C PRO A 51 11.27 -5.75 -17.45
N ASP A 52 10.60 -6.81 -16.98
CA ASP A 52 9.15 -6.80 -16.70
C ASP A 52 8.83 -6.10 -15.38
N VAL A 53 9.78 -6.07 -14.45
CA VAL A 53 9.65 -5.48 -13.12
C VAL A 53 11.01 -5.06 -12.58
N ILE A 54 11.01 -4.01 -11.76
CA ILE A 54 12.20 -3.48 -11.11
C ILE A 54 12.02 -3.60 -9.59
N THR A 55 13.02 -4.13 -8.90
CA THR A 55 13.14 -3.90 -7.45
C THR A 55 14.04 -2.70 -7.22
N LEU A 56 13.56 -1.70 -6.50
CA LEU A 56 14.26 -0.43 -6.35
C LEU A 56 14.46 -0.09 -4.87
N ASP A 57 15.71 0.10 -4.47
CA ASP A 57 16.02 0.66 -3.17
C ASP A 57 15.55 2.11 -3.05
N VAL A 58 15.02 2.42 -1.88
CA VAL A 58 14.58 3.78 -1.55
C VAL A 58 15.78 4.68 -1.27
N GLU A 59 16.81 4.18 -0.59
CA GLU A 59 17.92 4.98 -0.05
C GLU A 59 19.21 4.74 -0.82
N MET A 60 19.45 5.51 -1.90
CA MET A 60 20.71 5.45 -2.66
C MET A 60 21.52 6.76 -2.54
N PRO A 61 22.88 6.70 -2.47
CA PRO A 61 23.74 7.87 -2.48
C PRO A 61 23.64 8.69 -3.78
N GLY A 62 23.61 10.02 -3.66
CA GLY A 62 23.69 10.95 -4.81
C GLY A 62 22.38 11.18 -5.57
N MET A 63 21.47 10.21 -5.62
CA MET A 63 20.11 10.37 -6.18
C MET A 63 19.11 9.56 -5.34
N ASN A 64 18.05 10.22 -4.87
CA ASN A 64 16.99 9.56 -4.09
C ASN A 64 16.24 8.57 -5.00
N GLY A 65 16.01 7.32 -4.58
CA GLY A 65 15.29 6.30 -5.33
C GLY A 65 13.92 6.77 -5.83
N LEU A 66 13.28 7.69 -5.10
CA LEU A 66 12.05 8.37 -5.52
C LEU A 66 12.19 9.18 -6.82
N GLN A 67 13.30 9.90 -7.02
CA GLN A 67 13.53 10.65 -8.25
C GLN A 67 13.72 9.74 -9.46
N PHE A 68 14.30 8.56 -9.23
CA PHE A 68 14.43 7.56 -10.28
C PHE A 68 13.09 6.90 -10.61
N LEU A 69 12.30 6.56 -9.59
CA LEU A 69 10.92 6.09 -9.75
C LEU A 69 10.08 7.06 -10.56
N GLU A 70 10.10 8.35 -10.23
CA GLU A 70 9.35 9.39 -10.96
C GLU A 70 9.70 9.40 -12.46
N LYS A 71 11.00 9.29 -12.78
CA LYS A 71 11.48 9.24 -14.17
C LYS A 71 11.02 7.98 -14.89
N ILE A 72 11.08 6.81 -14.25
CA ILE A 72 10.57 5.54 -14.81
C ILE A 72 9.09 5.69 -15.14
N MET A 73 8.28 6.10 -14.15
CA MET A 73 6.82 6.23 -14.30
C MET A 73 6.40 7.28 -15.33
N ARG A 74 7.25 8.28 -15.60
CA ARG A 74 6.98 9.29 -16.62
C ARG A 74 7.39 8.87 -18.02
N MET A 75 8.54 8.22 -18.18
CA MET A 75 9.10 7.91 -19.51
C MET A 75 8.65 6.56 -20.05
N ARG A 76 8.70 5.52 -19.22
CA ARG A 76 8.32 4.16 -19.56
C ARG A 76 7.86 3.46 -18.28
N PRO A 77 6.56 3.56 -17.95
CA PRO A 77 6.02 2.89 -16.76
C PRO A 77 6.33 1.39 -16.80
N ILE A 78 7.17 0.96 -15.86
CA ILE A 78 7.49 -0.45 -15.59
C ILE A 78 7.07 -0.68 -14.13
N PRO A 79 6.43 -1.80 -13.79
CA PRO A 79 6.13 -2.14 -12.40
C PRO A 79 7.39 -2.04 -11.52
N VAL A 80 7.29 -1.28 -10.43
CA VAL A 80 8.40 -1.12 -9.46
C VAL A 80 7.96 -1.59 -8.08
N VAL A 81 8.69 -2.53 -7.49
CA VAL A 81 8.56 -2.91 -6.08
C VAL A 81 9.66 -2.18 -5.32
N MET A 82 9.29 -1.27 -4.44
CA MET A 82 10.28 -0.58 -3.60
C MET A 82 10.78 -1.52 -2.52
N VAL A 83 12.06 -1.43 -2.20
CA VAL A 83 12.67 -2.16 -1.10
C VAL A 83 13.16 -1.12 -0.09
N SER A 84 12.50 -1.02 1.08
CA SER A 84 12.69 0.09 2.04
C SER A 84 13.11 -0.41 3.42
N SER A 85 13.88 0.38 4.16
CA SER A 85 14.19 0.10 5.56
C SER A 85 12.96 0.30 6.46
N LEU A 86 12.82 -0.50 7.53
CA LEU A 86 11.74 -0.37 8.51
C LEU A 86 12.02 0.77 9.52
N THR A 87 12.17 1.99 9.02
CA THR A 87 12.35 3.21 9.83
C THR A 87 11.18 4.16 9.58
N ALA A 88 10.94 5.14 10.48
CA ALA A 88 9.90 6.14 10.26
C ALA A 88 10.14 6.95 8.95
N LYS A 89 11.38 7.34 8.70
CA LYS A 89 11.77 8.01 7.45
C LYS A 89 11.58 7.10 6.24
N GLY A 90 11.91 5.82 6.38
CA GLY A 90 11.68 4.79 5.34
C GLY A 90 10.21 4.57 5.03
N ALA A 91 9.33 4.63 6.04
CA ALA A 91 7.89 4.56 5.88
C ALA A 91 7.35 5.75 5.09
N ASP A 92 7.65 7.00 5.48
CA ASP A 92 7.20 8.21 4.76
C ASP A 92 7.63 8.18 3.28
N THR A 93 8.86 7.75 3.04
CA THR A 93 9.43 7.65 1.69
C THR A 93 8.74 6.55 0.89
N ALA A 94 8.40 5.42 1.52
CA ALA A 94 7.64 4.35 0.89
C ALA A 94 6.20 4.76 0.54
N ILE A 95 5.49 5.48 1.42
CA ILE A 95 4.16 6.04 1.10
C ILE A 95 4.24 6.94 -0.12
N THR A 96 5.25 7.81 -0.16
CA THR A 96 5.48 8.71 -1.29
C THR A 96 5.73 7.92 -2.57
N ALA A 97 6.48 6.82 -2.51
CA ALA A 97 6.71 5.94 -3.65
C ALA A 97 5.42 5.32 -4.19
N LEU A 98 4.56 4.81 -3.31
CA LEU A 98 3.25 4.24 -3.69
C LEU A 98 2.38 5.30 -4.38
N GLN A 99 2.32 6.53 -3.85
CA GLN A 99 1.60 7.65 -4.48
C GLN A 99 2.17 8.06 -5.86
N MET A 100 3.46 7.81 -6.10
CA MET A 100 4.12 8.05 -7.38
C MET A 100 3.92 6.92 -8.40
N GLY A 101 3.23 5.84 -8.02
CA GLY A 101 2.90 4.71 -8.88
C GLY A 101 3.78 3.48 -8.68
N ALA A 102 4.60 3.43 -7.62
CA ALA A 102 5.21 2.15 -7.24
C ALA A 102 4.11 1.13 -6.99
N PHE A 103 4.37 -0.11 -7.39
CA PHE A 103 3.40 -1.20 -7.27
C PHE A 103 3.16 -1.58 -5.81
N ASP A 104 4.25 -1.82 -5.07
CA ASP A 104 4.21 -2.15 -3.64
C ASP A 104 5.55 -1.78 -2.97
N CYS A 105 5.60 -1.89 -1.64
CA CYS A 105 6.82 -1.70 -0.84
C CYS A 105 7.10 -2.93 0.02
N TYR A 106 8.30 -3.49 -0.15
CA TYR A 106 8.82 -4.58 0.68
C TYR A 106 9.76 -4.04 1.76
N PRO A 107 9.50 -4.32 3.05
CA PRO A 107 10.40 -3.91 4.12
C PRO A 107 11.66 -4.79 4.18
N LYS A 108 12.83 -4.18 4.31
CA LYS A 108 14.11 -4.85 4.60
C LYS A 108 14.07 -5.31 6.05
N HIS A 109 14.09 -6.63 6.28
CA HIS A 109 14.14 -7.22 7.61
C HIS A 109 15.58 -7.49 8.03
N ASN A 110 15.91 -7.20 9.28
CA ASN A 110 17.11 -7.75 9.91
C ASN A 110 16.76 -9.16 10.42
N VAL A 111 17.11 -10.18 9.64
CA VAL A 111 16.87 -11.58 10.02
C VAL A 111 18.10 -12.19 10.69
N ALA A 112 17.89 -13.28 11.43
CA ALA A 112 18.98 -14.02 12.04
C ALA A 112 19.89 -14.65 10.97
N PRO A 113 21.18 -14.93 11.28
CA PRO A 113 22.07 -15.61 10.35
C PRO A 113 21.49 -16.95 9.88
N GLY A 114 21.26 -17.10 8.57
CA GLY A 114 20.73 -18.33 7.96
C GLY A 114 19.28 -18.25 7.48
N GLU A 115 18.54 -17.22 7.89
CA GLU A 115 17.20 -16.93 7.36
C GLU A 115 17.27 -16.06 6.09
N ASP A 116 16.27 -16.19 5.21
CA ASP A 116 16.16 -15.37 4.01
C ASP A 116 15.52 -14.02 4.34
N ALA A 117 16.33 -12.96 4.36
CA ALA A 117 15.91 -11.58 4.62
C ALA A 117 14.87 -11.05 3.64
N PHE A 118 14.78 -11.67 2.45
CA PHE A 118 13.91 -11.27 1.36
C PHE A 118 12.83 -12.33 1.05
N ALA A 119 12.56 -13.24 2.00
CA ALA A 119 11.49 -14.21 1.89
C ALA A 119 10.17 -13.52 1.51
N GLY A 120 9.55 -13.97 0.42
CA GLY A 120 8.29 -13.42 -0.10
C GLY A 120 8.43 -12.26 -1.09
N LEU A 121 9.61 -11.61 -1.21
CA LEU A 121 9.82 -10.56 -2.22
C LEU A 121 9.57 -11.10 -3.64
N GLY A 122 10.00 -12.33 -3.93
CA GLY A 122 9.77 -12.96 -5.22
C GLY A 122 8.28 -13.08 -5.58
N ARG A 123 7.41 -13.30 -4.59
CA ARG A 123 5.96 -13.32 -4.82
C ARG A 123 5.47 -11.94 -5.26
N LEU A 124 5.87 -10.86 -4.58
CA LEU A 124 5.49 -9.50 -4.97
C LEU A 124 5.98 -9.13 -6.37
N VAL A 125 7.19 -9.54 -6.72
CA VAL A 125 7.80 -9.30 -8.03
C VAL A 125 7.01 -9.99 -9.16
N VAL A 126 6.66 -11.27 -8.99
CA VAL A 126 5.84 -12.00 -9.98
C VAL A 126 4.45 -11.37 -10.10
N LEU A 127 3.88 -10.95 -8.97
CA LEU A 127 2.58 -10.26 -8.95
C LEU A 127 2.64 -8.90 -9.66
N ALA A 128 3.70 -8.12 -9.44
CA ALA A 128 3.93 -6.83 -10.08
C ALA A 128 4.07 -6.97 -11.60
N ALA A 129 4.87 -7.92 -12.07
CA ALA A 129 5.06 -8.16 -13.51
C ALA A 129 3.78 -8.61 -14.22
N ARG A 130 2.89 -9.32 -13.51
CA ARG A 130 1.59 -9.76 -14.04
C ARG A 130 0.51 -8.68 -13.93
N SER A 131 0.76 -7.62 -13.16
CA SER A 131 -0.13 -6.48 -13.11
C SER A 131 0.04 -5.63 -14.37
N GLN A 132 -1.07 -5.15 -14.94
CA GLN A 132 -0.99 -4.09 -15.94
C GLN A 132 -0.48 -2.84 -15.21
N PRO A 133 0.70 -2.27 -15.56
CA PRO A 133 1.10 -1.01 -14.98
C PRO A 133 0.00 0.00 -15.31
N VAL A 134 -0.72 0.48 -14.30
CA VAL A 134 -1.78 1.45 -14.49
C VAL A 134 -1.08 2.74 -14.92
N SER A 135 -1.02 2.94 -16.24
CA SER A 135 -0.44 4.14 -16.80
C SER A 135 -1.27 5.33 -16.30
N ARG A 136 -0.72 6.05 -15.32
CA ARG A 136 -1.20 7.35 -14.83
C ARG A 136 -1.49 8.35 -15.96
N ILE A 137 -0.89 8.14 -17.13
CA ILE A 137 -1.05 9.01 -18.31
C ILE A 137 -2.43 8.83 -18.96
N GLN A 138 -3.07 7.67 -18.87
CA GLN A 138 -4.35 7.43 -19.57
C GLN A 138 -5.60 7.77 -18.74
N ARG A 139 -5.49 7.87 -17.41
CA ARG A 139 -6.60 8.34 -16.55
C ARG A 139 -6.68 9.88 -16.41
N ARG A 140 -5.71 10.63 -16.93
CA ARG A 140 -5.74 12.10 -16.98
C ARG A 140 -6.45 12.66 -18.22
N THR A 141 -7.47 11.99 -18.76
CA THR A 141 -8.56 12.79 -19.33
C THR A 141 -9.24 13.43 -18.14
N PRO A 142 -9.21 14.76 -17.97
CA PRO A 142 -10.08 15.40 -17.00
C PRO A 142 -11.50 15.01 -17.41
N SER A 143 -12.10 14.05 -16.69
CA SER A 143 -13.56 13.99 -16.64
C SER A 143 -13.96 15.41 -16.27
N ALA A 144 -14.80 16.03 -17.11
CA ALA A 144 -15.37 17.35 -16.84
C ALA A 144 -15.67 17.45 -15.35
N PRO A 145 -15.29 18.56 -14.67
CA PRO A 145 -15.35 18.67 -13.23
C PRO A 145 -16.69 18.09 -12.81
N VAL A 146 -16.66 16.91 -12.19
CA VAL A 146 -17.88 16.31 -11.67
C VAL A 146 -18.26 17.35 -10.65
N SER A 147 -19.31 18.11 -10.98
CA SER A 147 -19.84 19.13 -10.10
C SER A 147 -19.96 18.42 -8.77
N HIS A 148 -19.11 18.79 -7.81
CA HIS A 148 -19.32 18.45 -6.42
C HIS A 148 -20.53 19.31 -6.03
N ALA A 149 -21.68 19.02 -6.65
CA ALA A 149 -22.98 19.30 -6.10
C ALA A 149 -22.84 18.84 -4.66
N GLN A 150 -23.18 19.71 -3.72
CA GLN A 150 -23.09 19.44 -2.30
C GLN A 150 -23.92 18.19 -1.99
N THR A 151 -23.33 17.01 -2.20
CA THR A 151 -23.93 15.73 -1.93
C THR A 151 -23.75 15.57 -0.45
N THR A 152 -24.71 16.12 0.29
CA THR A 152 -25.03 15.58 1.60
C THR A 152 -25.12 14.07 1.41
N TRP A 153 -24.38 13.31 2.21
CA TRP A 153 -24.63 11.88 2.31
C TRP A 153 -26.12 11.74 2.64
N GLY A 154 -26.91 11.21 1.71
CA GLY A 154 -28.27 10.83 2.03
C GLY A 154 -28.20 9.86 3.20
N ASN A 155 -29.05 10.04 4.23
CA ASN A 155 -29.12 9.30 5.50
C ASN A 155 -29.32 7.77 5.33
N SER A 156 -28.48 7.11 4.55
CA SER A 156 -28.63 5.72 4.13
C SER A 156 -27.71 4.77 4.91
N VAL A 157 -26.58 5.27 5.42
CA VAL A 157 -25.63 4.50 6.22
C VAL A 157 -25.04 5.33 7.36
N ASP A 158 -24.80 4.66 8.48
CA ASP A 158 -24.23 5.22 9.71
C ASP A 158 -22.71 5.01 9.80
N LEU A 159 -22.14 4.13 8.97
CA LEU A 159 -20.72 3.76 8.96
C LEU A 159 -20.28 3.29 7.57
N VAL A 160 -19.05 3.63 7.18
CA VAL A 160 -18.39 3.07 6.00
C VAL A 160 -17.19 2.22 6.44
N ALA A 161 -17.05 1.02 5.87
CA ALA A 161 -15.89 0.16 6.06
C ALA A 161 -15.18 -0.07 4.74
N ILE A 162 -13.86 0.17 4.70
CA ILE A 162 -13.05 0.04 3.49
C ILE A 162 -11.93 -0.99 3.70
N GLY A 163 -11.79 -1.94 2.78
CA GLY A 163 -10.70 -2.91 2.73
C GLY A 163 -9.81 -2.70 1.51
N SER A 164 -8.49 -2.76 1.67
CA SER A 164 -7.52 -2.50 0.60
C SER A 164 -6.15 -3.13 0.86
N SER A 165 -5.34 -3.31 -0.20
CA SER A 165 -3.98 -3.86 -0.11
C SER A 165 -3.08 -3.20 -1.17
N THR A 166 -2.46 -3.96 -2.09
CA THR A 166 -1.62 -3.41 -3.17
C THR A 166 -2.39 -2.43 -4.06
N GLY A 167 -1.81 -1.24 -4.28
CA GLY A 167 -2.46 -0.09 -4.95
C GLY A 167 -3.50 0.66 -4.09
N GLY A 168 -3.74 0.20 -2.86
CA GLY A 168 -4.77 0.75 -1.99
C GLY A 168 -4.49 2.18 -1.52
N VAL A 169 -3.21 2.56 -1.40
CA VAL A 169 -2.79 3.93 -1.03
C VAL A 169 -3.35 4.97 -2.00
N GLU A 170 -3.19 4.74 -3.32
CA GLU A 170 -3.72 5.66 -4.35
C GLU A 170 -5.25 5.60 -4.42
N ALA A 171 -5.82 4.39 -4.39
CA ALA A 171 -7.28 4.22 -4.47
C ALA A 171 -8.01 4.87 -3.29
N LEU A 172 -7.44 4.78 -2.08
CA LEU A 172 -7.99 5.44 -0.89
C LEU A 172 -7.89 6.95 -1.00
N GLU A 173 -6.79 7.49 -1.52
CA GLU A 173 -6.65 8.93 -1.73
C GLU A 173 -7.71 9.45 -2.71
N GLU A 174 -7.93 8.74 -3.83
CA GLU A 174 -8.96 9.08 -4.81
C GLU A 174 -10.37 9.05 -4.19
N VAL A 175 -10.73 7.95 -3.50
CA VAL A 175 -12.05 7.79 -2.89
C VAL A 175 -12.32 8.84 -1.81
N LEU A 176 -11.37 9.02 -0.88
CA LEU A 176 -11.55 9.93 0.26
C LEU A 176 -11.52 11.41 -0.18
N SER A 177 -10.88 11.75 -1.30
CA SER A 177 -10.88 13.13 -1.82
C SER A 177 -12.28 13.65 -2.16
N GLY A 178 -13.23 12.76 -2.46
CA GLY A 178 -14.62 13.11 -2.72
C GLY A 178 -15.51 13.18 -1.47
N PHE A 179 -14.99 12.87 -0.28
CA PHE A 179 -15.79 12.79 0.95
C PHE A 179 -15.94 14.17 1.60
N PRO A 180 -17.17 14.66 1.84
CA PRO A 180 -17.41 15.91 2.56
C PRO A 180 -17.14 15.78 4.08
N GLN A 181 -17.02 16.92 4.78
CA GLN A 181 -16.77 16.97 6.23
C GLN A 181 -17.82 16.23 7.08
N LYS A 182 -19.07 16.16 6.61
CA LYS A 182 -20.18 15.47 7.30
C LYS A 182 -20.41 14.04 6.80
N SER A 183 -19.38 13.40 6.22
CA SER A 183 -19.45 11.98 5.84
C SER A 183 -19.71 11.11 7.08
N PRO A 184 -20.39 9.96 6.96
CA PRO A 184 -20.40 8.95 8.01
C PRO A 184 -18.97 8.59 8.43
N PRO A 185 -18.76 8.15 9.69
CA PRO A 185 -17.46 7.64 10.10
C PRO A 185 -16.97 6.52 9.17
N VAL A 186 -15.68 6.53 8.88
CA VAL A 186 -15.03 5.56 7.99
C VAL A 186 -14.00 4.76 8.79
N VAL A 187 -14.05 3.44 8.70
CA VAL A 187 -13.00 2.53 9.21
C VAL A 187 -12.32 1.83 8.05
N ILE A 188 -10.99 1.83 8.04
CA ILE A 188 -10.19 1.36 6.91
C ILE A 188 -9.24 0.27 7.40
N CYS A 189 -9.24 -0.89 6.73
CA CYS A 189 -8.17 -1.86 6.84
C CYS A 189 -7.37 -1.84 5.53
N GLN A 190 -6.16 -1.28 5.60
CA GLN A 190 -5.18 -1.30 4.53
C GLN A 190 -4.03 -2.22 4.97
N HIS A 191 -3.73 -3.26 4.20
CA HIS A 191 -2.63 -4.17 4.51
C HIS A 191 -1.28 -3.45 4.33
N MET A 192 -0.68 -3.05 5.45
CA MET A 192 0.61 -2.35 5.51
C MET A 192 1.36 -2.72 6.82
N PRO A 193 2.71 -2.61 6.84
CA PRO A 193 3.50 -2.80 8.05
C PRO A 193 3.20 -1.76 9.16
N PRO A 194 3.53 -2.05 10.44
CA PRO A 194 3.23 -1.19 11.61
C PRO A 194 3.67 0.27 11.50
N LEU A 195 4.85 0.55 10.96
CA LEU A 195 5.35 1.93 10.85
C LEU A 195 4.71 2.70 9.67
N PHE A 196 4.11 1.99 8.72
CA PHE A 196 3.63 2.57 7.48
C PHE A 196 2.21 3.12 7.64
N THR A 197 1.39 2.49 8.48
CA THR A 197 0.00 2.90 8.71
C THR A 197 -0.10 4.28 9.36
N ALA A 198 0.80 4.61 10.31
CA ALA A 198 0.86 5.91 10.96
C ALA A 198 1.26 7.03 9.98
N SER A 199 2.34 6.81 9.21
CA SER A 199 2.79 7.72 8.16
C SER A 199 1.70 7.95 7.10
N PHE A 200 1.01 6.88 6.70
CA PHE A 200 -0.08 6.96 5.73
C PHE A 200 -1.27 7.76 6.25
N ALA A 201 -1.70 7.52 7.50
CA ALA A 201 -2.78 8.27 8.13
C ALA A 201 -2.47 9.77 8.23
N ASN A 202 -1.26 10.11 8.67
CA ASN A 202 -0.81 11.50 8.76
C ASN A 202 -0.80 12.19 7.40
N ARG A 203 -0.35 11.48 6.35
CA ARG A 203 -0.32 11.99 4.98
C ARG A 203 -1.72 12.29 4.46
N LEU A 204 -2.66 11.35 4.60
CA LEU A 204 -4.04 11.56 4.20
C LEU A 204 -4.68 12.73 4.97
N ASN A 205 -4.43 12.83 6.28
CA ASN A 205 -4.94 13.93 7.10
C ASN A 205 -4.43 15.30 6.65
N GLN A 206 -3.18 15.38 6.18
CA GLN A 206 -2.61 16.61 5.61
C GLN A 206 -3.23 16.95 4.24
N SER A 207 -3.47 15.95 3.39
CA SER A 207 -4.07 16.15 2.06
C SER A 207 -5.57 16.47 2.11
N MET A 208 -6.27 16.06 3.17
CA MET A 208 -7.74 16.11 3.26
C MET A 208 -8.23 16.76 4.56
N PRO A 209 -8.04 18.09 4.72
CA PRO A 209 -8.36 18.79 5.97
C PRO A 209 -9.86 18.82 6.31
N ALA A 210 -10.74 18.43 5.38
CA ALA A 210 -12.18 18.30 5.62
C ALA A 210 -12.52 17.09 6.51
N LEU A 211 -11.63 16.11 6.61
CA LEU A 211 -11.82 14.88 7.38
C LEU A 211 -10.83 14.87 8.56
N SER A 212 -11.20 14.18 9.64
CA SER A 212 -10.27 13.85 10.72
C SER A 212 -9.72 12.46 10.44
N ILE A 213 -8.49 12.35 9.94
CA ILE A 213 -7.88 11.07 9.56
C ILE A 213 -6.76 10.73 10.54
N ALA A 214 -6.80 9.53 11.12
CA ALA A 214 -5.80 9.05 12.05
C ALA A 214 -5.74 7.52 12.07
N GLU A 215 -4.68 6.94 12.64
CA GLU A 215 -4.74 5.55 13.07
C GLU A 215 -5.80 5.36 14.17
N ALA A 216 -6.48 4.23 14.12
CA ALA A 216 -7.47 3.86 15.12
C ALA A 216 -6.84 3.66 16.48
N GLN A 217 -7.45 4.23 17.52
CA GLN A 217 -7.12 3.96 18.92
C GLN A 217 -8.17 3.03 19.53
N ASP A 218 -7.82 2.24 20.55
CA ASP A 218 -8.82 1.40 21.23
C ASP A 218 -9.83 2.25 22.02
N GLY A 219 -11.12 1.94 21.88
CA GLY A 219 -12.21 2.60 22.60
C GLY A 219 -12.61 3.97 22.06
N GLU A 220 -12.11 4.37 20.88
CA GLU A 220 -12.45 5.65 20.28
C GLU A 220 -13.88 5.64 19.72
N VAL A 221 -14.66 6.67 20.04
CA VAL A 221 -16.03 6.82 19.52
C VAL A 221 -15.97 7.36 18.11
N LEU A 222 -16.56 6.63 17.16
CA LEU A 222 -16.62 7.00 15.75
C LEU A 222 -17.69 8.07 15.51
N GLN A 223 -17.27 9.23 15.01
CA GLN A 223 -18.12 10.39 14.72
C GLN A 223 -18.11 10.73 13.22
N PRO A 224 -19.15 11.41 12.71
CA PRO A 224 -19.15 11.91 11.33
C PRO A 224 -17.89 12.73 11.01
N GLY A 225 -17.33 12.52 9.82
CA GLY A 225 -16.09 13.15 9.36
C GLY A 225 -14.80 12.48 9.83
N MET A 226 -14.89 11.46 10.70
CA MET A 226 -13.71 10.69 11.14
C MET A 226 -13.39 9.57 10.14
N VAL A 227 -12.10 9.38 9.89
CA VAL A 227 -11.53 8.23 9.17
C VAL A 227 -10.49 7.58 10.07
N ARG A 228 -10.65 6.29 10.35
CA ARG A 228 -9.76 5.52 11.23
C ARG A 228 -9.13 4.35 10.50
N ILE A 229 -7.81 4.36 10.41
CA ILE A 229 -7.01 3.35 9.71
C ILE A 229 -6.54 2.32 10.74
N ALA A 230 -6.71 1.03 10.42
CA ALA A 230 -6.23 -0.06 11.23
C ALA A 230 -4.71 0.03 11.40
N PRO A 231 -4.17 -0.01 12.63
CA PRO A 231 -2.72 0.00 12.83
C PRO A 231 -2.11 -1.31 12.32
N GLY A 232 -0.95 -1.23 11.66
CA GLY A 232 -0.18 -2.40 11.26
C GLY A 232 0.37 -3.16 12.47
N GLY A 233 0.57 -4.48 12.35
CA GLY A 233 1.29 -5.28 13.35
C GLY A 233 0.52 -6.49 13.86
N ASP A 234 0.34 -6.57 15.16
CA ASP A 234 -0.19 -7.74 15.88
C ASP A 234 -1.65 -7.58 16.33
N ARG A 235 -2.31 -6.50 15.89
CA ARG A 235 -3.68 -6.16 16.27
C ARG A 235 -4.57 -5.97 15.05
N HIS A 236 -5.79 -6.49 15.15
CA HIS A 236 -6.86 -6.20 14.21
C HIS A 236 -7.71 -5.03 14.70
N LEU A 237 -8.13 -4.18 13.77
CA LEU A 237 -9.21 -3.22 14.01
C LEU A 237 -10.56 -3.92 13.85
N VAL A 238 -11.40 -3.81 14.87
CA VAL A 238 -12.82 -4.15 14.82
C VAL A 238 -13.66 -2.97 15.30
N ILE A 239 -14.95 -2.98 15.00
CA ILE A 239 -15.91 -2.08 15.62
C ILE A 239 -16.74 -2.82 16.67
N ASP A 240 -17.27 -2.06 17.62
CA ASP A 240 -18.30 -2.49 18.57
C ASP A 240 -19.40 -1.43 18.64
N ASN A 241 -20.56 -1.78 19.19
CA ASN A 241 -21.67 -0.86 19.43
C ASN A 241 -21.92 -0.74 20.93
N SER A 242 -21.50 0.38 21.52
CA SER A 242 -21.64 0.66 22.94
C SER A 242 -22.60 1.83 23.15
N GLY A 243 -23.79 1.54 23.68
CA GLY A 243 -24.79 2.57 24.01
C GLY A 243 -25.32 3.33 22.79
N GLY A 244 -25.45 2.65 21.64
CA GLY A 244 -25.95 3.25 20.38
C GLY A 244 -24.89 4.06 19.62
N LYS A 245 -23.62 3.99 20.03
CA LYS A 245 -22.49 4.60 19.34
C LYS A 245 -21.51 3.54 18.90
N TYR A 246 -21.00 3.66 17.68
CA TYR A 246 -19.91 2.80 17.22
C TYR A 246 -18.60 3.23 17.87
N ILE A 247 -17.83 2.26 18.33
CA ILE A 247 -16.48 2.47 18.86
C ILE A 247 -15.49 1.57 18.15
N THR A 248 -14.24 2.01 18.04
CA THR A 248 -13.13 1.17 17.58
C THR A 248 -12.64 0.27 18.72
N ARG A 249 -12.22 -0.94 18.35
CA ARG A 249 -11.52 -1.87 19.25
C ARG A 249 -10.31 -2.44 18.55
N LEU A 250 -9.20 -2.55 19.28
CA LEU A 250 -7.97 -3.15 18.80
C LEU A 250 -7.76 -4.48 19.51
N ILE A 251 -7.98 -5.58 18.79
CA ILE A 251 -7.88 -6.93 19.35
C ILE A 251 -6.62 -7.61 18.86
N SER A 252 -5.85 -8.21 19.77
CA SER A 252 -4.74 -9.09 19.38
C SER A 252 -5.30 -10.38 18.79
N GLY A 253 -4.65 -10.87 17.73
CA GLY A 253 -5.10 -12.07 17.03
C GLY A 253 -4.03 -12.62 16.10
N ALA A 254 -4.14 -13.92 15.80
CA ALA A 254 -3.33 -14.52 14.75
C ALA A 254 -3.73 -13.95 13.37
N PRO A 255 -2.80 -13.86 12.41
CA PRO A 255 -3.12 -13.39 11.07
C PRO A 255 -4.29 -14.16 10.44
N VAL A 256 -5.24 -13.44 9.85
CA VAL A 256 -6.38 -14.00 9.13
C VAL A 256 -6.14 -13.80 7.64
N ASN A 257 -6.21 -14.87 6.87
CA ASN A 257 -5.76 -14.92 5.47
C ASN A 257 -4.30 -14.48 5.27
N GLY A 258 -3.46 -14.67 6.30
CA GLY A 258 -2.05 -14.27 6.29
C GLY A 258 -1.80 -12.79 6.60
N HIS A 259 -2.83 -12.04 7.02
CA HIS A 259 -2.72 -10.59 7.28
C HIS A 259 -3.13 -10.22 8.71
N CYS A 260 -2.39 -9.29 9.30
CA CYS A 260 -2.75 -8.56 10.51
C CYS A 260 -2.25 -7.10 10.35
N PRO A 261 -3.14 -6.09 10.27
CA PRO A 261 -4.60 -6.16 10.38
C PRO A 261 -5.25 -6.90 9.18
N SER A 262 -6.50 -7.33 9.35
CA SER A 262 -7.22 -8.14 8.35
C SER A 262 -8.55 -7.49 7.99
N VAL A 263 -8.81 -7.37 6.68
CA VAL A 263 -10.06 -6.84 6.14
C VAL A 263 -11.26 -7.68 6.60
N ASP A 264 -11.13 -9.02 6.58
CA ASP A 264 -12.17 -9.94 7.02
C ASP A 264 -12.58 -9.72 8.46
N VAL A 265 -11.60 -9.49 9.35
CA VAL A 265 -11.84 -9.27 10.77
C VAL A 265 -12.61 -7.96 10.98
N LEU A 266 -12.20 -6.89 10.29
CA LEU A 266 -12.92 -5.62 10.29
C LEU A 266 -14.35 -5.82 9.77
N PHE A 267 -14.53 -6.42 8.59
CA PHE A 267 -15.82 -6.54 7.92
C PHE A 267 -16.79 -7.44 8.68
N LYS A 268 -16.30 -8.53 9.30
CA LYS A 268 -17.13 -9.37 10.19
C LYS A 268 -17.67 -8.60 11.38
N SER A 269 -16.85 -7.73 12.00
CA SER A 269 -17.30 -6.87 13.09
C SER A 269 -18.32 -5.83 12.62
N VAL A 270 -18.10 -5.23 11.45
CA VAL A 270 -19.03 -4.27 10.83
C VAL A 270 -20.38 -4.92 10.53
N ALA A 271 -20.37 -6.09 9.91
CA ALA A 271 -21.58 -6.86 9.64
C ALA A 271 -22.35 -7.22 10.92
N LYS A 272 -21.62 -7.56 12.00
CA LYS A 272 -22.22 -7.90 13.30
C LYS A 272 -22.83 -6.69 14.02
N HIS A 273 -22.14 -5.55 14.03
CA HIS A 273 -22.50 -4.42 14.90
C HIS A 273 -23.29 -3.32 14.18
N ALA A 274 -23.07 -3.12 12.87
CA ALA A 274 -23.76 -2.12 12.06
C ALA A 274 -24.72 -2.74 11.03
N GLY A 275 -24.42 -3.94 10.52
CA GLY A 275 -25.30 -4.69 9.62
C GLY A 275 -25.74 -3.87 8.41
N ARG A 276 -27.06 -3.72 8.21
CA ARG A 276 -27.66 -2.96 7.10
C ARG A 276 -27.37 -1.45 7.13
N ASN A 277 -26.90 -0.93 8.25
CA ASN A 277 -26.58 0.49 8.40
C ASN A 277 -25.13 0.80 7.98
N ALA A 278 -24.39 -0.16 7.43
CA ALA A 278 -23.03 0.05 6.96
C ALA A 278 -22.91 -0.10 5.45
N LEU A 279 -21.98 0.66 4.87
CA LEU A 279 -21.48 0.46 3.51
C LEU A 279 -20.10 -0.20 3.56
N GLY A 280 -19.97 -1.39 2.98
CA GLY A 280 -18.68 -2.05 2.78
C GLY A 280 -18.11 -1.76 1.39
N ILE A 281 -16.85 -1.37 1.32
CA ILE A 281 -16.12 -1.07 0.07
C ILE A 281 -14.85 -1.92 0.03
N ILE A 282 -14.69 -2.74 -0.99
CA ILE A 282 -13.43 -3.45 -1.27
C ILE A 282 -12.75 -2.77 -2.44
N LEU A 283 -11.54 -2.27 -2.21
CA LEU A 283 -10.70 -1.64 -3.22
C LEU A 283 -9.65 -2.62 -3.74
N THR A 284 -8.75 -2.11 -4.58
CA THR A 284 -7.61 -2.88 -5.11
C THR A 284 -6.83 -3.57 -3.99
N GLY A 285 -6.41 -4.79 -4.30
CA GLY A 285 -5.64 -5.64 -3.43
C GLY A 285 -5.38 -6.98 -4.09
N MET A 286 -4.32 -7.65 -3.66
CA MET A 286 -3.97 -8.97 -4.16
C MET A 286 -4.14 -10.01 -3.07
N GLY A 287 -5.00 -11.00 -3.30
CA GLY A 287 -5.37 -12.00 -2.32
C GLY A 287 -6.86 -12.31 -2.37
N ARG A 288 -7.33 -13.13 -1.42
CA ARG A 288 -8.75 -13.35 -1.15
C ARG A 288 -9.06 -12.91 0.25
#